data_AF-A0A6C0CNY5-F1
#
_entry.id   AF-A0A6C0CNY5-F1
#
_cell.length_a   1.000
_cell.length_b   1.000
_cell.length_c   1.000
_cell.angle_alpha   90.00
_cell.angle_beta   90.00
_cell.angle_gamma   90.00
#
_symmetry.space_group_name_H-M   'P 1'
#
loop_
_entity.id
_entity.type
_entity.pdbx_description
1 polymer ?
#
loop_
_entity_poly.entity_id
_entity_poly.type
_entity_poly.pdbx_seq_one_letter_code
_entity_poly.pdbx_strand_id
1 'polypeptide(L)'
;MNEKIESEKCSICMENMKNTEKYQKYTCLHFYHKNCIDLWQGACPICRNCEQIYTEFIHPKAKSFKLVGRSVPIQYYTIYLDNWKRKECLNNNHSIFFRHPYGVIGACETCGTIQAYNLCH
;
A
#
# COMPACT_ATOMS: atom_id res chain seq x y z
N MET A 1 39.42 -13.27 17.72
CA MET A 1 38.70 -13.66 16.50
C MET A 1 37.84 -12.47 16.13
N ASN A 2 38.25 -11.70 15.11
CA ASN A 2 37.59 -10.43 14.78
C ASN A 2 36.26 -10.73 14.08
N GLU A 3 35.19 -10.78 14.86
CA GLU A 3 33.83 -10.78 14.34
C GLU A 3 33.58 -9.40 13.73
N LYS A 4 33.83 -9.27 12.41
CA LYS A 4 33.29 -8.18 11.62
C LYS A 4 31.77 -8.35 11.63
N ILE A 5 31.11 -7.70 12.59
CA ILE A 5 29.70 -7.38 12.47
C ILE A 5 29.65 -6.44 11.26
N GLU A 6 29.40 -7.00 10.08
CA GLU A 6 29.30 -6.23 8.85
C GLU A 6 28.03 -5.39 8.97
N SER A 7 28.20 -4.18 9.51
CA SER A 7 27.17 -3.17 9.57
C SER A 7 26.81 -2.81 8.13
N GLU A 8 25.73 -3.41 7.61
CA GLU A 8 25.17 -3.03 6.32
C GLU A 8 24.77 -1.54 6.43
N LYS A 9 25.51 -0.67 5.73
CA LYS A 9 25.26 0.77 5.70
C LYS A 9 24.12 1.06 4.74
N CYS A 10 23.21 1.95 5.15
CA CYS A 10 22.15 2.44 4.28
C CYS A 10 22.78 3.31 3.19
N SER A 11 22.63 2.96 1.91
CA SER A 11 23.23 3.74 0.82
C SER A 11 22.54 5.10 0.57
N ILE A 12 21.46 5.42 1.30
CA ILE A 12 20.72 6.69 1.19
C ILE A 12 21.26 7.71 2.20
N CYS A 13 21.31 7.36 3.50
CA CYS A 13 21.81 8.27 4.53
C CYS A 13 23.28 8.02 4.92
N MET A 14 23.92 6.97 4.40
CA MET A 14 25.29 6.54 4.69
C MET A 14 25.54 6.10 6.14
N GLU A 15 24.48 5.94 6.95
CA GLU A 15 24.55 5.47 8.33
C GLU A 15 24.42 3.94 8.45
N ASN A 16 24.93 3.37 9.54
CA ASN A 16 24.84 1.93 9.82
C ASN A 16 23.39 1.53 10.13
N MET A 17 22.90 0.45 9.50
CA MET A 17 21.56 -0.06 9.77
C MET A 17 21.58 -1.15 10.84
N LYS A 18 20.62 -1.11 11.78
CA LYS A 18 20.35 -2.24 12.66
C LYS A 18 19.49 -3.28 11.95
N ASN A 19 19.59 -4.55 12.32
CA ASN A 19 18.76 -5.62 11.72
C ASN A 19 17.25 -5.33 11.82
N THR A 20 16.79 -4.62 12.86
CA THR A 20 15.39 -4.22 13.03
C THR A 20 14.93 -3.12 12.07
N GLU A 21 15.85 -2.38 11.46
CA GLU A 21 15.57 -1.23 10.61
C GLU A 21 15.80 -1.54 9.12
N LYS A 22 16.30 -2.73 8.81
CA LYS A 22 16.50 -3.22 7.44
C LYS A 22 15.15 -3.45 6.77
N TYR A 23 14.88 -2.67 5.74
CA TYR A 23 13.68 -2.77 4.92
C TYR A 23 14.06 -2.98 3.46
N GLN A 24 13.39 -3.94 2.82
CA GLN A 24 13.59 -4.30 1.43
C GLN A 24 12.38 -3.84 0.61
N LYS A 25 12.54 -2.77 -0.18
CA LYS A 25 11.47 -2.21 -1.03
C LYS A 25 11.35 -2.91 -2.37
N TYR A 26 12.43 -3.52 -2.87
CA TYR A 26 12.53 -4.08 -4.23
C TYR A 26 12.83 -5.58 -4.20
N THR A 27 12.49 -6.30 -5.26
CA THR A 27 12.71 -7.76 -5.37
C THR A 27 14.19 -8.15 -5.34
N CYS A 28 15.10 -7.19 -5.46
CA CYS A 28 16.53 -7.38 -5.24
C CYS A 28 16.87 -7.40 -3.74
N LEU A 29 17.95 -8.08 -3.36
CA LEU A 29 18.39 -8.29 -1.97
C LEU A 29 19.05 -7.07 -1.30
N HIS A 30 18.64 -5.85 -1.66
CA HIS A 30 19.20 -4.61 -1.10
C HIS A 30 18.33 -4.06 0.02
N PHE A 31 18.98 -3.72 1.14
CA PHE A 31 18.32 -3.21 2.34
C PHE A 31 18.62 -1.72 2.57
N TYR A 32 17.65 -1.06 3.19
CA TYR A 32 17.69 0.37 3.53
C TYR A 32 16.95 0.59 4.85
N HIS A 33 17.16 1.74 5.50
CA HIS A 33 16.21 2.19 6.50
C HIS A 33 14.84 2.41 5.86
N LYS A 34 13.78 1.93 6.51
CA LYS A 34 12.39 2.13 6.06
C LYS A 34 12.09 3.60 5.72
N ASN A 35 12.43 4.52 6.63
CA ASN A 35 12.19 5.96 6.42
C ASN A 35 12.96 6.51 5.21
N CYS A 36 14.20 6.06 4.99
CA CYS A 36 15.02 6.53 3.87
C CYS A 36 14.43 6.07 2.53
N ILE A 37 14.06 4.79 2.43
CA ILE A 37 13.59 4.19 1.18
C ILE A 37 12.12 4.46 0.89
N ASP A 38 11.32 4.81 1.90
CA ASP A 38 9.93 5.28 1.72
C ASP A 38 9.90 6.65 1.02
N LEU A 39 10.82 7.56 1.37
CA LEU A 39 10.97 8.88 0.73
C LEU A 39 11.62 8.79 -0.65
N TRP A 40 12.30 7.69 -0.97
CA TRP A 40 12.97 7.49 -2.24
C TRP A 40 11.98 7.20 -3.37
N GLN A 41 12.11 7.99 -4.45
CA GLN A 41 11.32 7.84 -5.67
C GLN A 41 12.13 7.15 -6.76
N GLY A 42 11.54 6.20 -7.46
CA GLY A 42 12.15 5.52 -8.60
C GLY A 42 12.62 4.09 -8.30
N ALA A 43 13.74 3.70 -8.91
CA ALA A 43 14.31 2.36 -8.83
C ALA A 43 15.23 2.18 -7.61
N CYS A 44 15.65 0.94 -7.37
CA CYS A 44 16.65 0.61 -6.35
C CYS A 44 17.92 1.48 -6.48
N PRO A 45 18.31 2.22 -5.43
CA PRO A 45 19.52 3.06 -5.43
C PRO A 45 20.82 2.35 -5.80
N ILE A 46 20.89 1.03 -5.57
CA ILE A 46 22.12 0.25 -5.77
C ILE A 46 22.17 -0.39 -7.16
N CYS A 47 21.13 -1.14 -7.56
CA CYS A 47 21.14 -1.90 -8.81
C CYS A 47 20.15 -1.44 -9.86
N ARG A 48 19.36 -0.39 -9.57
CA ARG A 48 18.32 0.14 -10.46
C ARG A 48 17.21 -0.86 -10.83
N ASN A 49 17.03 -1.93 -10.05
CA ASN A 49 15.84 -2.77 -10.14
C ASN A 49 14.57 -1.95 -9.81
N CYS A 50 13.56 -2.03 -10.66
CA CYS A 50 12.29 -1.30 -10.52
C CYS A 50 11.18 -2.15 -9.88
N GLU A 51 11.36 -3.47 -9.77
CA GLU A 51 10.34 -4.36 -9.24
C GLU A 51 10.27 -4.27 -7.71
N GLN A 52 9.12 -3.85 -7.18
CA GLN A 52 8.92 -3.64 -5.73
C GLN A 52 8.39 -4.90 -5.02
N ILE A 53 8.84 -5.16 -3.79
CA ILE A 53 8.26 -6.18 -2.91
C ILE A 53 7.04 -5.56 -2.24
N TYR A 54 5.87 -6.07 -2.58
CA TYR A 54 4.63 -5.66 -1.94
C TYR A 54 4.44 -6.46 -0.64
N THR A 55 4.91 -5.93 0.49
CA THR A 55 4.64 -6.53 1.82
C THR A 55 3.19 -6.23 2.23
N GLU A 56 2.32 -7.19 1.96
CA GLU A 56 1.10 -7.60 2.68
C GLU A 56 -0.03 -6.59 3.05
N PHE A 57 -1.24 -6.94 2.57
CA PHE A 57 -2.62 -6.55 2.98
C PHE A 57 -3.21 -5.17 2.65
N ILE A 58 -2.70 -4.46 1.65
CA ILE A 58 -3.55 -3.54 0.88
C ILE A 58 -3.35 -3.90 -0.58
N HIS A 59 -4.39 -4.47 -1.20
CA HIS A 59 -4.27 -4.84 -2.61
C HIS A 59 -3.84 -3.59 -3.43
N PRO A 60 -2.82 -3.68 -4.29
CA PRO A 60 -2.21 -2.52 -4.95
C PRO A 60 -3.22 -1.58 -5.61
N LYS A 61 -4.30 -2.17 -6.17
CA LYS A 61 -5.40 -1.41 -6.77
C LYS A 61 -6.13 -0.53 -5.73
N ALA A 62 -6.42 -1.01 -4.52
CA ALA A 62 -7.18 -0.27 -3.51
C ALA A 62 -6.38 0.92 -2.92
N LYS A 63 -5.05 0.82 -2.80
CA LYS A 63 -4.21 1.91 -2.27
C LYS A 63 -4.31 3.18 -3.11
N SER A 64 -4.29 3.03 -4.44
CA SER A 64 -4.44 4.16 -5.37
C SER A 64 -5.74 4.90 -5.13
N PHE A 65 -6.86 4.18 -4.95
CA PHE A 65 -8.17 4.80 -4.77
C PHE A 65 -8.30 5.58 -3.46
N LYS A 66 -7.58 5.25 -2.39
CA LYS A 66 -7.57 6.09 -1.16
C LYS A 66 -7.03 7.50 -1.39
N LEU A 67 -6.18 7.70 -2.40
CA LEU A 67 -5.58 9.00 -2.70
C LEU A 67 -6.39 9.82 -3.71
N VAL A 68 -7.40 9.23 -4.36
CA VAL A 68 -8.18 9.91 -5.41
C VAL A 68 -9.56 10.33 -4.91
N GLY A 69 -9.91 11.59 -5.10
CA GLY A 69 -11.22 12.13 -4.75
C GLY A 69 -11.44 12.30 -3.23
N ARG A 70 -12.53 12.98 -2.83
CA ARG A 70 -12.84 13.08 -1.40
C ARG A 70 -13.54 11.81 -0.92
N SER A 71 -13.46 11.55 0.37
CA SER A 71 -14.20 10.45 1.01
C SER A 71 -15.70 10.71 0.91
N VAL A 72 -16.46 9.68 0.59
CA VAL A 72 -17.92 9.72 0.74
C VAL A 72 -18.24 9.78 2.25
N PRO A 73 -19.16 10.63 2.72
CA PRO A 73 -19.56 10.63 4.13
C PRO A 73 -20.13 9.28 4.56
N ILE A 74 -19.80 8.86 5.78
CA ILE A 74 -20.14 7.52 6.32
C ILE A 74 -21.65 7.25 6.29
N GLN A 75 -22.48 8.29 6.47
CA GLN A 75 -23.94 8.20 6.41
C GLN A 75 -24.49 7.67 5.07
N TYR A 76 -23.72 7.75 3.98
CA TYR A 76 -24.10 7.25 2.66
C TYR A 76 -23.52 5.88 2.34
N TYR A 77 -22.73 5.26 3.22
CA TYR A 77 -22.06 4.00 2.94
C TYR A 77 -23.05 2.86 2.69
N THR A 78 -24.17 2.82 3.42
CA THR A 78 -25.20 1.79 3.28
C THR A 78 -25.75 1.70 1.86
N ILE A 79 -26.01 2.84 1.21
CA ILE A 79 -26.49 2.93 -0.18
C ILE A 79 -25.61 2.15 -1.16
N TYR A 80 -24.29 2.19 -0.95
CA TYR A 80 -23.32 1.52 -1.81
C TYR A 80 -23.04 0.07 -1.36
N LEU A 81 -23.04 -0.19 -0.07
CA LEU A 81 -22.82 -1.52 0.50
C LEU A 81 -23.95 -2.50 0.14
N ASP A 82 -25.20 -2.05 0.14
CA ASP A 82 -26.36 -2.88 -0.25
C ASP A 82 -26.19 -3.44 -1.67
N ASN A 83 -25.66 -2.59 -2.55
CA ASN A 83 -25.40 -2.88 -3.97
C ASN A 83 -24.00 -3.48 -4.22
N TRP A 84 -23.21 -3.79 -3.19
CA TRP A 84 -21.90 -4.40 -3.34
C TRP A 84 -22.03 -5.82 -3.91
N LYS A 85 -21.42 -6.06 -5.08
CA LYS A 85 -21.58 -7.30 -5.87
C LYS A 85 -20.90 -8.50 -5.22
N ARG A 86 -19.74 -8.29 -4.57
CA ARG A 86 -18.96 -9.40 -4.02
C ARG A 86 -19.33 -9.67 -2.56
N LYS A 87 -20.35 -10.49 -2.33
CA LYS A 87 -20.89 -10.79 -0.99
C LYS A 87 -19.87 -11.42 -0.03
N GLU A 88 -18.86 -12.14 -0.55
CA GLU A 88 -17.72 -12.61 0.26
C GLU A 88 -17.05 -11.46 1.05
N CYS A 89 -16.97 -10.25 0.48
CA CYS A 89 -16.38 -9.12 1.19
C CYS A 89 -17.22 -8.69 2.39
N LEU A 90 -18.54 -8.84 2.30
CA LEU A 90 -19.46 -8.52 3.39
C LEU A 90 -19.46 -9.65 4.43
N ASN A 91 -19.52 -10.91 3.97
CA ASN A 91 -19.58 -12.09 4.83
C ASN A 91 -18.30 -12.27 5.67
N ASN A 92 -17.14 -11.96 5.09
CA ASN A 92 -15.84 -12.05 5.77
C ASN A 92 -15.44 -10.73 6.45
N ASN A 93 -16.36 -9.77 6.55
CA ASN A 93 -16.17 -8.48 7.21
C ASN A 93 -14.92 -7.72 6.72
N HIS A 94 -14.70 -7.70 5.40
CA HIS A 94 -13.58 -6.97 4.81
C HIS A 94 -13.77 -5.45 4.95
N SER A 95 -12.66 -4.72 5.12
CA SER A 95 -12.70 -3.24 5.12
C SER A 95 -13.00 -2.74 3.70
N ILE A 96 -14.11 -2.02 3.53
CA ILE A 96 -14.51 -1.39 2.27
C ILE A 96 -14.61 0.12 2.51
N PHE A 97 -14.04 0.92 1.61
CA PHE A 97 -14.13 2.38 1.64
C PHE A 97 -14.66 2.94 0.33
N PHE A 98 -15.23 4.15 0.38
CA PHE A 98 -15.83 4.82 -0.78
C PHE A 98 -15.22 6.19 -1.04
N ARG A 99 -14.99 6.51 -2.32
CA ARG A 99 -14.35 7.75 -2.78
C ARG A 99 -15.11 8.38 -3.92
N HIS A 100 -15.10 9.71 -3.99
CA HIS A 100 -15.71 10.48 -5.07
C HIS A 100 -14.65 11.21 -5.92
N PRO A 101 -14.11 10.59 -6.98
CA PRO A 101 -13.30 11.32 -7.95
C PRO A 101 -14.16 12.04 -9.00
N TYR A 102 -15.22 11.39 -9.50
CA TYR A 102 -16.18 11.92 -10.49
C TYR A 102 -17.56 11.26 -10.35
N GLY A 103 -17.59 9.94 -10.11
CA GLY A 103 -18.72 9.19 -9.55
C GLY A 103 -18.34 8.64 -8.17
N VAL A 104 -18.94 7.53 -7.73
CA VAL A 104 -18.52 6.87 -6.48
C VAL A 104 -17.80 5.57 -6.77
N ILE A 105 -16.63 5.38 -6.17
CA ILE A 105 -15.86 4.14 -6.26
C ILE A 105 -15.79 3.54 -4.87
N GLY A 106 -16.26 2.31 -4.73
CA GLY A 106 -16.03 1.48 -3.56
C GLY A 106 -14.85 0.54 -3.79
N ALA A 107 -13.95 0.44 -2.81
CA ALA A 107 -12.80 -0.45 -2.89
C ALA A 107 -12.62 -1.21 -1.58
N CYS A 108 -12.40 -2.51 -1.69
CA CYS A 108 -12.08 -3.40 -0.58
C CYS A 108 -10.58 -3.41 -0.34
N GLU A 109 -10.16 -3.09 0.89
CA GLU A 109 -8.75 -3.05 1.28
C GLU A 109 -8.13 -4.44 1.36
N THR A 110 -8.91 -5.42 1.83
CA THR A 110 -8.45 -6.78 2.10
C THR A 110 -8.20 -7.58 0.82
N CYS A 111 -9.13 -7.54 -0.14
CA CYS A 111 -9.04 -8.36 -1.35
C CYS A 111 -8.89 -7.57 -2.65
N GLY A 112 -8.94 -6.23 -2.59
CA GLY A 112 -8.76 -5.38 -3.77
C GLY A 112 -9.91 -5.32 -4.76
N THR A 113 -11.07 -5.87 -4.40
CA THR A 113 -12.29 -5.74 -5.21
C THR A 113 -12.67 -4.28 -5.31
N ILE A 114 -12.94 -3.81 -6.52
CA ILE A 114 -13.33 -2.43 -6.81
C ILE A 114 -14.66 -2.45 -7.52
N GLN A 115 -15.55 -1.54 -7.15
CA GLN A 115 -16.84 -1.36 -7.76
C GLN A 115 -17.10 0.12 -7.99
N ALA A 116 -17.43 0.47 -9.24
CA ALA A 116 -17.90 1.80 -9.58
C ALA A 116 -19.43 1.88 -9.39
N TYR A 117 -19.89 3.05 -8.98
CA TYR A 117 -21.27 3.40 -8.74
C TYR A 117 -21.57 4.74 -9.37
N ASN A 118 -22.82 4.89 -9.82
CA ASN A 118 -23.38 6.21 -10.10
C ASN A 118 -23.53 6.98 -8.79
N LEU A 119 -23.50 8.31 -8.86
CA LEU A 119 -23.79 9.14 -7.69
C LEU A 119 -25.28 9.01 -7.36
N CYS A 120 -25.58 8.44 -6.19
CA CYS A 120 -26.95 8.12 -5.79
C CYS A 120 -27.43 8.90 -4.55
N HIS A 121 -26.81 10.04 -4.23
CA HIS A 121 -27.18 10.95 -3.15
C HIS A 121 -27.01 12.41 -3.58
#